data_AF-A0A939UMW6-F1
#
_entry.id   AF-A0A939UMW6-F1
#
_cell.length_a   1.000
_cell.length_b   1.000
_cell.length_c   1.000
_cell.angle_alpha   90.00
_cell.angle_beta   90.00
_cell.angle_gamma   90.00
#
_symmetry.space_group_name_H-M   'P 1'
#
loop_
_entity.id
_entity.type
_entity.pdbx_description
1 polymer ?
#
loop_
_entity_poly.entity_id
_entity_poly.type
_entity_poly.pdbx_seq_one_letter_code
_entity_poly.pdbx_strand_id
1 'polypeptide(L)'
;KHLQNYFIIGGMPEAVRVWTQSHDYAKVEEIQDQILKDYADDFAKHADAETVIKIKLIWDAIPSQIAKENNKFIFSHVKQGARAKDLEDALEWLVGAGLVYKLNLVPTPQLPLESFKDNSYFKVFMADVGLLRKKSNVNYRTILNGDESYAQFKGAFAENYVLSQLKCQKVPAYFWRAKADAEIDFISDYEGILFPIEVKSADNTKAKSLSVFCKRFAPKLAFKTSLKNVGDNQDGATLVWSLPLYALFRLNDYVRTQWGPLA
;
A
#
# COMPACT_ATOMS: atom_id res chain seq x y z
N LYS A 1 9.40 11.78 -13.30
CA LYS A 1 8.28 12.54 -13.93
C LYS A 1 6.96 11.76 -13.95
N HIS A 2 6.76 10.74 -14.80
CA HIS A 2 5.45 10.06 -14.88
C HIS A 2 4.96 9.42 -13.57
N LEU A 3 5.85 8.76 -12.82
CA LEU A 3 5.49 8.21 -11.51
C LEU A 3 5.07 9.29 -10.50
N GLN A 4 5.74 10.45 -10.50
CA GLN A 4 5.33 11.59 -9.65
C GLN A 4 3.95 12.11 -10.05
N ASN A 5 3.68 12.22 -11.36
CA ASN A 5 2.35 12.59 -11.84
C ASN A 5 1.32 11.56 -11.36
N TYR A 6 1.62 10.26 -11.40
CA TYR A 6 0.71 9.22 -10.90
C TYR A 6 0.45 9.34 -9.38
N PHE A 7 1.47 9.66 -8.57
CA PHE A 7 1.27 9.95 -7.14
C PHE A 7 0.36 11.16 -6.89
N ILE A 8 0.32 12.11 -7.82
CA ILE A 8 -0.57 13.27 -7.75
C ILE A 8 -1.97 12.87 -8.24
N ILE A 9 -2.08 12.30 -9.43
CA ILE A 9 -3.35 12.09 -10.14
C ILE A 9 -4.12 10.87 -9.62
N GLY A 10 -3.43 9.79 -9.27
CA GLY A 10 -4.03 8.48 -9.05
C GLY A 10 -4.40 7.76 -10.35
N GLY A 11 -5.21 6.71 -10.20
CA GLY A 11 -5.78 5.89 -11.26
C GLY A 11 -7.28 6.14 -11.51
N MET A 12 -7.93 7.04 -10.78
CA MET A 12 -9.34 7.39 -11.01
C MET A 12 -9.58 7.88 -12.45
N PRO A 13 -10.50 7.27 -13.22
CA PRO A 13 -10.65 7.57 -14.65
C PRO A 13 -10.88 9.04 -14.98
N GLU A 14 -11.71 9.72 -14.18
CA GLU A 14 -12.00 11.13 -14.41
C GLU A 14 -10.80 12.05 -14.12
N ALA A 15 -10.07 11.77 -13.03
CA ALA A 15 -8.84 12.50 -12.69
C ALA A 15 -7.77 12.32 -13.79
N VAL A 16 -7.61 11.10 -14.30
CA VAL A 16 -6.70 10.79 -15.41
C VAL A 16 -7.12 11.52 -16.69
N ARG A 17 -8.42 11.50 -17.03
CA ARG A 17 -8.95 12.20 -18.20
C ARG A 17 -8.71 13.71 -18.15
N VAL A 18 -8.98 14.34 -17.01
CA VAL A 18 -8.75 15.78 -16.84
C VAL A 18 -7.26 16.11 -16.95
N TRP A 19 -6.39 15.29 -16.36
CA TRP A 19 -4.95 15.44 -16.50
C TRP A 19 -4.48 15.35 -17.97
N THR A 20 -4.89 14.32 -18.71
CA THR A 20 -4.41 14.11 -20.10
C THR A 20 -4.87 15.20 -21.05
N GLN A 21 -6.02 15.85 -20.77
CA GLN A 21 -6.55 16.94 -21.59
C GLN A 21 -5.98 18.31 -21.21
N SER A 22 -5.83 18.59 -19.92
CA SER A 22 -5.51 19.94 -19.43
C SER A 22 -4.07 20.11 -18.96
N HIS A 23 -3.41 19.04 -18.51
CA HIS A 23 -2.15 19.08 -17.78
C HIS A 23 -2.17 20.01 -16.56
N ASP A 24 -3.36 20.23 -15.97
CA ASP A 24 -3.57 21.15 -14.85
C ASP A 24 -3.86 20.37 -13.55
N TYR A 25 -2.91 20.44 -12.61
CA TYR A 25 -3.05 19.76 -11.32
C TYR A 25 -4.17 20.33 -10.44
N ALA A 26 -4.51 21.63 -10.57
CA ALA A 26 -5.58 22.22 -9.77
C ALA A 26 -6.94 21.64 -10.18
N LYS A 27 -7.19 21.50 -11.49
CA LYS A 27 -8.39 20.84 -12.01
C LYS A 27 -8.48 19.37 -11.61
N VAL A 28 -7.35 18.66 -11.59
CA VAL A 28 -7.30 17.29 -11.07
C VAL A 28 -7.68 17.24 -9.60
N GLU A 29 -7.20 18.19 -8.78
CA GLU A 29 -7.55 18.24 -7.35
C GLU A 29 -9.04 18.55 -7.11
N GLU A 30 -9.66 19.40 -7.93
CA GLU A 30 -11.12 19.64 -7.88
C GLU A 30 -11.91 18.35 -8.12
N ILE A 31 -11.51 17.56 -9.13
CA ILE A 31 -12.11 16.24 -9.39
C ILE A 31 -11.89 15.28 -8.23
N GLN A 32 -10.69 15.24 -7.66
CA GLN A 32 -10.39 14.36 -6.52
C GLN A 32 -11.23 14.72 -5.30
N ASP A 33 -11.43 16.01 -5.01
CA ASP A 33 -12.33 16.47 -3.94
C ASP A 33 -13.76 16.04 -4.19
N GLN A 34 -14.24 16.17 -5.42
CA GLN A 34 -15.58 15.74 -5.80
C GLN A 34 -15.75 14.23 -5.64
N ILE A 35 -14.81 13.41 -6.12
CA ILE A 35 -14.83 11.94 -5.95
C ILE A 35 -14.85 11.54 -4.47
N LEU A 36 -14.02 12.18 -3.64
CA LEU A 36 -13.96 11.89 -2.20
C LEU A 36 -15.30 12.22 -1.52
N LYS A 37 -15.94 13.32 -1.93
CA LYS A 37 -17.26 13.72 -1.44
C LYS A 37 -18.34 12.73 -1.90
N ASP A 38 -18.35 12.37 -3.17
CA ASP A 38 -19.34 11.46 -3.75
C ASP A 38 -19.28 10.08 -3.07
N TYR A 39 -18.08 9.56 -2.78
CA TYR A 39 -17.95 8.34 -1.97
C TYR A 39 -18.57 8.49 -0.59
N ALA A 40 -18.31 9.60 0.11
CA ALA A 40 -18.85 9.82 1.45
C ALA A 40 -20.38 10.01 1.47
N ASP A 41 -20.94 10.57 0.40
CA ASP A 41 -22.38 10.76 0.21
C ASP A 41 -23.06 9.43 -0.16
N ASP A 42 -22.40 8.58 -0.97
CA ASP A 42 -22.91 7.27 -1.38
C ASP A 42 -23.00 6.26 -0.23
N PHE A 43 -22.21 6.40 0.85
CA PHE A 43 -22.34 5.54 2.04
C PHE A 43 -23.78 5.51 2.57
N ALA A 44 -24.47 6.65 2.55
CA ALA A 44 -25.85 6.78 3.03
C ALA A 44 -26.89 6.03 2.18
N LYS A 45 -26.54 5.64 0.96
CA LYS A 45 -27.42 4.87 0.06
C LYS A 45 -27.34 3.36 0.30
N HIS A 46 -26.29 2.90 0.99
CA HIS A 46 -25.90 1.49 1.04
C HIS A 46 -25.70 0.94 2.46
N ALA A 47 -25.97 1.74 3.48
CA ALA A 47 -25.89 1.34 4.89
C ALA A 47 -26.91 2.13 5.73
N ASP A 48 -27.30 1.59 6.89
CA ASP A 48 -28.13 2.30 7.85
C ASP A 48 -27.37 3.49 8.48
N ALA A 49 -28.11 4.43 9.08
CA ALA A 49 -27.54 5.67 9.60
C ALA A 49 -26.42 5.45 10.65
N GLU A 50 -26.52 4.41 11.49
CA GLU A 50 -25.51 4.13 12.51
C GLU A 50 -24.23 3.59 11.88
N THR A 51 -24.37 2.67 10.93
CA THR A 51 -23.28 2.10 10.15
C THR A 51 -22.57 3.17 9.31
N VAL A 52 -23.33 4.08 8.69
CA VAL A 52 -22.77 5.21 7.91
C VAL A 52 -21.86 6.10 8.77
N ILE A 53 -22.26 6.41 10.00
CA ILE A 53 -21.42 7.20 10.92
C ILE A 53 -20.09 6.48 11.18
N LYS A 54 -20.12 5.16 11.42
CA LYS A 54 -18.92 4.36 11.67
C LYS A 54 -18.03 4.26 10.43
N ILE A 55 -18.61 4.06 9.24
CA ILE A 55 -17.90 4.06 7.96
C ILE A 55 -17.17 5.40 7.77
N LYS A 56 -17.85 6.53 7.97
CA LYS A 56 -17.24 7.87 7.85
C LYS A 56 -16.09 8.06 8.83
N LEU A 57 -16.25 7.63 10.07
CA LEU A 57 -15.17 7.69 11.07
C LEU A 57 -13.92 6.90 10.63
N ILE A 58 -14.10 5.69 10.11
CA ILE A 58 -13.00 4.88 9.59
C ILE A 58 -12.37 5.58 8.38
N TRP A 59 -13.19 5.99 7.41
CA TRP A 59 -12.76 6.67 6.19
C TRP A 59 -11.89 7.88 6.51
N ASP A 60 -12.34 8.76 7.40
CA ASP A 60 -11.64 9.99 7.76
C ASP A 60 -10.38 9.75 8.60
N ALA A 61 -10.30 8.64 9.34
CA ALA A 61 -9.12 8.30 10.11
C ALA A 61 -7.95 7.79 9.24
N ILE A 62 -8.19 7.27 8.03
CA ILE A 62 -7.18 6.59 7.20
C ILE A 62 -5.86 7.40 7.06
N PRO A 63 -5.87 8.69 6.65
CA PRO A 63 -4.64 9.47 6.51
C PRO A 63 -3.79 9.50 7.80
N SER A 64 -4.45 9.68 8.96
CA SER A 64 -3.77 9.76 10.26
C SER A 64 -3.21 8.43 10.73
N GLN A 65 -3.76 7.30 10.28
CA GLN A 65 -3.29 5.96 10.65
C GLN A 65 -2.11 5.53 9.76
N ILE A 66 -2.14 5.89 8.48
CA ILE A 66 -1.07 5.63 7.50
C ILE A 66 0.17 6.52 7.73
N ALA A 67 -0.01 7.69 8.36
CA ALA A 67 1.08 8.61 8.66
C ALA A 67 1.82 8.28 9.97
N LYS A 68 1.56 7.12 10.60
CA LYS A 68 2.27 6.71 11.83
C LYS A 68 3.59 6.02 11.47
N GLU A 69 4.40 5.67 12.46
CA GLU A 69 5.67 4.99 12.18
C GLU A 69 5.46 3.50 11.87
N ASN A 70 4.55 2.83 12.58
CA ASN A 70 4.23 1.41 12.38
C ASN A 70 3.00 1.15 11.49
N ASN A 71 2.25 2.20 11.15
CA ASN A 71 1.02 2.17 10.36
C ASN A 71 -0.04 1.14 10.80
N LYS A 72 0.03 0.66 12.05
CA LYS A 72 -0.98 -0.23 12.60
C LYS A 72 -2.28 0.55 12.71
N PHE A 73 -3.34 0.02 12.11
CA PHE A 73 -4.67 0.59 12.26
C PHE A 73 -5.21 0.27 13.66
N ILE A 74 -5.55 1.30 14.43
CA ILE A 74 -5.98 1.15 15.83
C ILE A 74 -7.34 1.82 16.01
N PHE A 75 -8.38 1.01 16.23
CA PHE A 75 -9.76 1.47 16.37
C PHE A 75 -9.99 2.46 17.52
N SER A 76 -9.29 2.31 18.65
CA SER A 76 -9.41 3.24 19.78
C SER A 76 -8.95 4.66 19.45
N HIS A 77 -8.07 4.83 18.45
CA HIS A 77 -7.67 6.14 17.95
C HIS A 77 -8.68 6.75 16.96
N VAL A 78 -9.59 5.94 16.41
CA VAL A 78 -10.67 6.41 15.52
C VAL A 78 -11.80 7.02 16.34
N LYS A 79 -12.26 6.30 17.37
CA LYS A 79 -13.28 6.78 18.29
C LYS A 79 -13.12 6.12 19.65
N GLN A 80 -12.72 6.91 20.65
CA GLN A 80 -12.60 6.42 22.02
C GLN A 80 -13.96 5.94 22.55
N GLY A 81 -13.98 4.78 23.21
CA GLY A 81 -15.19 4.17 23.77
C GLY A 81 -16.09 3.46 22.76
N ALA A 82 -15.81 3.52 21.46
CA ALA A 82 -16.50 2.68 20.48
C ALA A 82 -16.08 1.21 20.63
N ARG A 83 -17.03 0.28 20.41
CA ARG A 83 -16.71 -1.14 20.37
C ARG A 83 -15.88 -1.43 19.13
N ALA A 84 -14.75 -2.12 19.31
CA ALA A 84 -13.85 -2.46 18.20
C ALA A 84 -14.56 -3.23 17.09
N LYS A 85 -15.44 -4.18 17.45
CA LYS A 85 -16.23 -4.97 16.49
C LYS A 85 -17.09 -4.10 15.56
N ASP A 86 -17.74 -3.07 16.09
CA ASP A 86 -18.60 -2.20 15.27
C ASP A 86 -17.78 -1.39 14.25
N LEU A 87 -16.56 -1.02 14.62
CA LEU A 87 -15.63 -0.31 13.73
C LEU A 87 -14.96 -1.26 12.73
N GLU A 88 -14.77 -2.53 13.11
CA GLU A 88 -14.30 -3.59 12.22
C GLU A 88 -15.33 -3.89 11.13
N ASP A 89 -16.61 -4.06 11.48
CA ASP A 89 -17.68 -4.27 10.50
C ASP A 89 -17.76 -3.10 9.49
N ALA A 90 -17.58 -1.86 9.96
CA ALA A 90 -17.52 -0.68 9.09
C ALA A 90 -16.27 -0.65 8.19
N LEU A 91 -15.12 -1.13 8.68
CA LEU A 91 -13.92 -1.29 7.86
C LEU A 91 -14.11 -2.38 6.80
N GLU A 92 -14.69 -3.53 7.16
CA GLU A 92 -15.00 -4.60 6.20
C GLU A 92 -15.98 -4.13 5.12
N TRP A 93 -16.92 -3.26 5.45
CA TRP A 93 -17.79 -2.62 4.47
C TRP A 93 -16.98 -1.82 3.44
N LEU A 94 -16.02 -0.99 3.88
CA LEU A 94 -15.15 -0.21 2.98
C LEU A 94 -14.25 -1.11 2.12
N VAL A 95 -13.76 -2.22 2.69
CA VAL A 95 -12.98 -3.24 1.96
C VAL A 95 -13.85 -3.91 0.90
N GLY A 96 -15.07 -4.32 1.26
CA GLY A 96 -16.04 -4.93 0.34
C GLY A 96 -16.48 -4.00 -0.78
N ALA A 97 -16.57 -2.69 -0.51
CA ALA A 97 -16.82 -1.66 -1.52
C ALA A 97 -15.60 -1.39 -2.43
N GLY A 98 -14.43 -1.96 -2.13
CA GLY A 98 -13.21 -1.77 -2.92
C GLY A 98 -12.57 -0.39 -2.77
N LEU A 99 -12.93 0.39 -1.75
CA LEU A 99 -12.41 1.73 -1.51
C LEU A 99 -11.09 1.72 -0.74
N VAL A 100 -10.87 0.67 0.05
CA VAL A 100 -9.68 0.50 0.89
C VAL A 100 -9.17 -0.93 0.81
N TYR A 101 -7.90 -1.12 1.16
CA TYR A 101 -7.25 -2.41 1.28
C TYR A 101 -6.79 -2.65 2.71
N LYS A 102 -7.17 -3.79 3.28
CA LYS A 102 -6.62 -4.32 4.53
C LYS A 102 -5.38 -5.16 4.22
N LEU A 103 -4.28 -4.89 4.93
CA LEU A 103 -3.03 -5.63 4.85
C LEU A 103 -2.71 -6.26 6.20
N ASN A 104 -2.84 -7.58 6.32
CA ASN A 104 -2.65 -8.31 7.57
C ASN A 104 -1.18 -8.67 7.82
N LEU A 105 -0.80 -8.71 9.10
CA LEU A 105 0.47 -9.22 9.56
C LEU A 105 0.49 -10.75 9.38
N VAL A 106 1.62 -11.30 8.97
CA VAL A 106 1.93 -12.72 9.10
C VAL A 106 3.22 -12.84 9.93
N PRO A 107 3.15 -13.26 11.21
CA PRO A 107 4.33 -13.35 12.07
C PRO A 107 5.25 -14.51 11.68
N THR A 108 4.67 -15.57 11.10
CA THR A 108 5.36 -16.80 10.70
C THR A 108 5.11 -17.02 9.20
N PRO A 109 6.05 -16.62 8.33
CA PRO A 109 5.86 -16.68 6.88
C PRO A 109 6.04 -18.13 6.36
N GLN A 110 5.06 -18.98 6.68
CA GLN A 110 4.93 -20.34 6.18
C GLN A 110 3.80 -20.40 5.16
N LEU A 111 3.93 -21.29 4.17
CA LEU A 111 2.94 -21.44 3.11
C LEU A 111 1.77 -22.35 3.55
N PRO A 112 0.52 -22.03 3.16
CA PRO A 112 0.10 -20.76 2.56
C PRO A 112 0.05 -19.64 3.62
N LEU A 113 0.43 -18.41 3.25
CA LEU A 113 0.53 -17.28 4.19
C LEU A 113 -0.81 -16.94 4.84
N GLU A 114 -1.91 -17.12 4.10
CA GLU A 114 -3.28 -16.90 4.57
C GLU A 114 -3.60 -17.68 5.86
N SER A 115 -3.05 -18.90 6.03
CA SER A 115 -3.27 -19.72 7.22
C SER A 115 -2.56 -19.21 8.48
N PHE A 116 -1.58 -18.33 8.31
CA PHE A 116 -0.75 -17.80 9.40
C PHE A 116 -0.98 -16.31 9.65
N LYS A 117 -1.98 -15.69 9.02
CA LYS A 117 -2.25 -14.27 9.22
C LYS A 117 -2.80 -13.96 10.61
N ASP A 118 -2.40 -12.81 11.15
CA ASP A 118 -2.95 -12.21 12.35
C ASP A 118 -4.06 -11.22 11.96
N ASN A 119 -5.30 -11.55 12.32
CA ASN A 119 -6.46 -10.70 12.05
C ASN A 119 -6.52 -9.46 12.96
N SER A 120 -5.81 -9.47 14.11
CA SER A 120 -5.79 -8.37 15.07
C SER A 120 -4.73 -7.30 14.77
N TYR A 121 -3.81 -7.59 13.85
CA TYR A 121 -2.75 -6.68 13.45
C TYR A 121 -2.78 -6.49 11.93
N PHE A 122 -3.24 -5.31 11.52
CA PHE A 122 -3.32 -4.94 10.12
C PHE A 122 -3.03 -3.45 9.90
N LYS A 123 -2.67 -3.13 8.66
CA LYS A 123 -2.61 -1.77 8.11
C LYS A 123 -3.82 -1.57 7.17
N VAL A 124 -4.23 -0.33 6.96
CA VAL A 124 -5.31 0.03 6.01
C VAL A 124 -4.76 1.05 5.03
N PHE A 125 -4.98 0.82 3.74
CA PHE A 125 -4.54 1.64 2.61
C PHE A 125 -5.75 2.03 1.76
N MET A 126 -5.67 3.12 1.00
CA MET A 126 -6.72 3.46 0.03
C MET A 126 -6.47 2.76 -1.30
N ALA A 127 -7.55 2.47 -2.04
CA ALA A 127 -7.43 1.87 -3.36
C ALA A 127 -6.66 2.75 -4.37
N ASP A 128 -6.71 4.07 -4.19
CA ASP A 128 -6.10 5.06 -5.06
C ASP A 128 -5.13 5.99 -4.31
N VAL A 129 -3.90 6.10 -4.81
CA VAL A 129 -2.85 6.91 -4.18
C VAL A 129 -3.06 8.42 -4.35
N GLY A 130 -3.67 8.86 -5.45
CA GLY A 130 -4.00 10.26 -5.69
C GLY A 130 -5.11 10.74 -4.75
N LEU A 131 -6.14 9.91 -4.55
CA LEU A 131 -7.17 10.15 -3.55
C LEU A 131 -6.62 10.14 -2.13
N LEU A 132 -5.72 9.20 -1.78
CA LEU A 132 -5.05 9.21 -0.47
C LEU A 132 -4.27 10.50 -0.26
N ARG A 133 -3.49 10.92 -1.25
CA ARG A 133 -2.69 12.15 -1.21
C ARG A 133 -3.57 13.37 -0.99
N LYS A 134 -4.68 13.47 -1.74
CA LYS A 134 -5.64 14.56 -1.60
C LYS A 134 -6.36 14.52 -0.25
N LYS A 135 -6.84 13.36 0.19
CA LYS A 135 -7.48 13.15 1.50
C LYS A 135 -6.54 13.41 2.68
N SER A 136 -5.23 13.23 2.48
CA SER A 136 -4.19 13.56 3.45
C SER A 136 -3.82 15.06 3.46
N ASN A 137 -4.53 15.88 2.67
CA ASN A 137 -4.27 17.30 2.51
C ASN A 137 -2.84 17.63 2.07
N VAL A 138 -2.23 16.77 1.25
CA VAL A 138 -0.89 17.00 0.69
C VAL A 138 -1.02 17.70 -0.67
N ASN A 139 -0.49 18.91 -0.76
CA ASN A 139 -0.52 19.67 -2.01
C ASN A 139 0.31 18.99 -3.11
N TYR A 140 -0.15 19.03 -4.37
CA TYR A 140 0.61 18.44 -5.48
C TYR A 140 2.04 19.00 -5.60
N ARG A 141 2.25 20.28 -5.23
CA ARG A 141 3.56 20.93 -5.25
C ARG A 141 4.55 20.26 -4.31
N THR A 142 4.09 19.70 -3.20
CA THR A 142 4.94 18.94 -2.27
C THR A 142 5.54 17.71 -2.95
N ILE A 143 4.77 17.02 -3.78
CA ILE A 143 5.25 15.85 -4.54
C ILE A 143 6.22 16.27 -5.66
N LEU A 144 5.96 17.42 -6.31
CA LEU A 144 6.82 17.94 -7.37
C LEU A 144 8.17 18.46 -6.85
N ASN A 145 8.15 19.21 -5.75
CA ASN A 145 9.31 19.91 -5.22
C ASN A 145 10.18 19.01 -4.33
N GLY A 146 9.64 17.89 -3.85
CA GLY A 146 10.41 16.90 -3.11
C GLY A 146 10.76 17.32 -1.69
N ASP A 147 9.93 18.11 -1.02
CA ASP A 147 10.15 18.57 0.36
C ASP A 147 10.43 17.42 1.35
N GLU A 148 11.52 17.53 2.11
CA GLU A 148 11.96 16.53 3.10
C GLU A 148 11.04 16.48 4.32
N SER A 149 10.31 17.57 4.62
CA SER A 149 9.33 17.64 5.72
C SER A 149 8.19 16.62 5.55
N TYR A 150 8.06 16.03 4.37
CA TYR A 150 7.05 15.04 4.01
C TYR A 150 7.63 13.65 3.76
N ALA A 151 8.86 13.37 4.21
CA ALA A 151 9.52 12.08 4.00
C ALA A 151 8.69 10.88 4.46
N GLN A 152 8.02 10.99 5.62
CA GLN A 152 7.13 9.94 6.12
C GLN A 152 5.94 9.68 5.18
N PHE A 153 5.33 10.74 4.64
CA PHE A 153 4.26 10.63 3.66
C PHE A 153 4.75 10.03 2.33
N LYS A 154 6.00 10.30 1.91
CA LYS A 154 6.58 9.67 0.71
C LYS A 154 6.67 8.15 0.88
N GLY A 155 7.04 7.65 2.07
CA GLY A 155 7.03 6.22 2.41
C GLY A 155 5.63 5.63 2.31
N ALA A 156 4.68 6.23 3.03
CA ALA A 156 3.27 5.82 3.01
C ALA A 156 2.65 5.78 1.61
N PHE A 157 2.88 6.80 0.78
CA PHE A 157 2.36 6.81 -0.59
C PHE A 157 3.03 5.74 -1.45
N ALA A 158 4.34 5.53 -1.31
CA ALA A 158 5.03 4.45 -2.01
C ALA A 158 4.47 3.07 -1.62
N GLU A 159 4.28 2.80 -0.33
CA GLU A 159 3.64 1.57 0.16
C GLU A 159 2.22 1.41 -0.39
N ASN A 160 1.39 2.47 -0.34
CA ASN A 160 0.04 2.44 -0.89
C ASN A 160 0.06 2.15 -2.40
N TYR A 161 0.95 2.79 -3.14
CA TYR A 161 1.13 2.54 -4.57
C TYR A 161 1.51 1.08 -4.83
N VAL A 162 2.51 0.56 -4.11
CA VAL A 162 2.95 -0.84 -4.25
C VAL A 162 1.78 -1.77 -3.99
N LEU A 163 1.04 -1.59 -2.90
CA LEU A 163 -0.12 -2.42 -2.59
C LEU A 163 -1.18 -2.36 -3.69
N SER A 164 -1.54 -1.17 -4.20
CA SER A 164 -2.47 -1.05 -5.33
C SER A 164 -1.99 -1.81 -6.56
N GLN A 165 -0.70 -1.73 -6.91
CA GLN A 165 -0.13 -2.49 -8.03
C GLN A 165 -0.19 -4.01 -7.81
N LEU A 166 0.07 -4.49 -6.59
CA LEU A 166 -0.05 -5.91 -6.24
C LEU A 166 -1.51 -6.38 -6.37
N LYS A 167 -2.47 -5.57 -5.90
CA LYS A 167 -3.91 -5.88 -6.03
C LYS A 167 -4.35 -5.93 -7.48
N CYS A 168 -3.93 -4.99 -8.33
CA CYS A 168 -4.22 -5.02 -9.77
C CYS A 168 -3.67 -6.27 -10.45
N GLN A 169 -2.49 -6.75 -10.03
CA GLN A 169 -1.85 -7.97 -10.53
C GLN A 169 -2.38 -9.26 -9.89
N LYS A 170 -3.37 -9.16 -8.97
CA LYS A 170 -3.90 -10.28 -8.17
C LYS A 170 -2.82 -11.03 -7.38
N VAL A 171 -1.81 -10.31 -6.93
CA VAL A 171 -0.75 -10.83 -6.05
C VAL A 171 -1.24 -10.74 -4.61
N PRO A 172 -1.33 -11.85 -3.86
CA PRO A 172 -1.66 -11.81 -2.44
C PRO A 172 -0.54 -11.08 -1.69
N ALA A 173 -0.92 -10.26 -0.73
CA ALA A 173 0.03 -9.43 0.01
C ALA A 173 -0.35 -9.41 1.48
N TYR A 174 0.67 -9.59 2.30
CA TYR A 174 0.69 -9.45 3.75
C TYR A 174 1.92 -8.64 4.10
N PHE A 175 2.15 -8.34 5.37
CA PHE A 175 3.43 -7.80 5.82
C PHE A 175 4.00 -8.65 6.95
N TRP A 176 5.28 -8.51 7.24
CA TRP A 176 5.96 -9.30 8.26
C TRP A 176 6.67 -8.41 9.27
N ARG A 177 6.64 -8.81 10.54
CA ARG A 177 7.39 -8.17 11.62
C ARG A 177 8.12 -9.19 12.47
N ALA A 178 9.38 -8.90 12.81
CA ALA A 178 10.10 -9.55 13.89
C ALA A 178 9.76 -8.91 15.25
N LYS A 179 10.02 -9.64 16.33
CA LYS A 179 9.96 -9.11 17.71
C LYS A 179 11.00 -8.03 18.00
N ALA A 180 12.07 -7.94 17.19
CA ALA A 180 13.16 -6.98 17.32
C ALA A 180 13.04 -5.80 16.33
N ASP A 181 11.81 -5.38 16.03
CA ASP A 181 11.44 -4.25 15.18
C ASP A 181 11.93 -4.25 13.71
N ALA A 182 12.44 -5.39 13.21
CA ALA A 182 12.58 -5.56 11.76
C ALA A 182 11.20 -5.78 11.13
N GLU A 183 10.81 -4.93 10.19
CA GLU A 183 9.56 -5.03 9.43
C GLU A 183 9.86 -5.09 7.94
N ILE A 184 9.16 -5.98 7.24
CA ILE A 184 9.12 -6.04 5.77
C ILE A 184 7.77 -5.52 5.33
N ASP A 185 7.77 -4.58 4.38
CA ASP A 185 6.57 -3.90 3.91
C ASP A 185 5.55 -4.86 3.32
N PHE A 186 6.00 -5.80 2.48
CA PHE A 186 5.15 -6.86 1.95
C PHE A 186 5.83 -8.22 1.90
N ILE A 187 5.05 -9.27 2.12
CA ILE A 187 5.39 -10.64 1.75
C ILE A 187 4.25 -11.23 0.92
N SER A 188 4.60 -12.12 0.00
CA SER A 188 3.65 -12.80 -0.88
C SER A 188 4.03 -14.26 -1.04
N ASP A 189 3.03 -15.09 -1.31
CA ASP A 189 3.14 -16.49 -1.72
C ASP A 189 2.57 -16.74 -3.12
N TYR A 190 2.71 -15.74 -4.01
CA TYR A 190 2.18 -15.81 -5.37
C TYR A 190 2.67 -17.05 -6.11
N GLU A 191 1.72 -17.80 -6.67
CA GLU A 191 1.94 -19.09 -7.34
C GLU A 191 2.72 -20.10 -6.46
N GLY A 192 2.65 -19.99 -5.12
CA GLY A 192 3.36 -20.89 -4.19
C GLY A 192 4.82 -20.52 -3.93
N ILE A 193 5.28 -19.36 -4.41
CA ILE A 193 6.63 -18.86 -4.13
C ILE A 193 6.56 -17.80 -3.04
N LEU A 194 7.21 -18.07 -1.90
CA LEU A 194 7.39 -17.09 -0.84
C LEU A 194 8.49 -16.07 -1.23
N PHE A 195 8.13 -14.79 -1.26
CA PHE A 195 9.10 -13.71 -1.41
C PHE A 195 8.71 -12.44 -0.63
N PRO A 196 9.69 -11.75 -0.02
CA PRO A 196 9.50 -10.40 0.53
C PRO A 196 9.63 -9.33 -0.55
N ILE A 197 8.95 -8.21 -0.35
CA ILE A 197 9.06 -6.97 -1.11
C ILE A 197 9.31 -5.82 -0.12
N GLU A 198 10.47 -5.20 -0.22
CA GLU A 198 10.83 -3.98 0.51
C GLU A 198 10.56 -2.75 -0.37
N VAL A 199 9.97 -1.70 0.19
CA VAL A 199 9.69 -0.44 -0.49
C VAL A 199 10.65 0.65 -0.01
N LYS A 200 11.25 1.36 -0.96
CA LYS A 200 12.12 2.51 -0.69
C LYS A 200 11.65 3.73 -1.47
N SER A 201 11.17 4.73 -0.75
CA SER A 201 10.75 6.03 -1.29
C SER A 201 11.90 7.05 -1.42
N ALA A 202 13.07 6.76 -0.82
CA ALA A 202 14.26 7.60 -0.85
C ALA A 202 15.52 6.80 -1.27
N ASP A 203 16.59 7.51 -1.64
CA ASP A 203 17.81 6.91 -2.23
C ASP A 203 18.65 6.08 -1.26
N ASN A 204 18.36 6.12 0.04
CA ASN A 204 19.03 5.31 1.04
C ASN A 204 18.56 3.84 0.97
N THR A 205 19.32 3.01 0.26
CA THR A 205 18.96 1.63 -0.10
C THR A 205 19.35 0.56 0.91
N LYS A 206 19.76 0.92 2.14
CA LYS A 206 20.06 -0.08 3.17
C LYS A 206 18.76 -0.75 3.65
N ALA A 207 18.45 -1.91 3.09
CA ALA A 207 17.31 -2.73 3.47
C ALA A 207 17.70 -3.70 4.61
N LYS A 208 17.94 -3.15 5.81
CA LYS A 208 18.36 -3.96 6.98
C LYS A 208 17.32 -5.04 7.30
N SER A 209 16.04 -4.69 7.26
CA SER A 209 14.94 -5.65 7.47
C SER A 209 14.94 -6.77 6.45
N LEU A 210 15.12 -6.43 5.16
CA LEU A 210 15.19 -7.43 4.08
C LEU A 210 16.29 -8.46 4.31
N SER A 211 17.49 -8.01 4.68
CA SER A 211 18.59 -8.94 4.98
C SER A 211 18.31 -9.80 6.22
N VAL A 212 17.64 -9.25 7.25
CA VAL A 212 17.17 -10.04 8.41
C VAL A 212 16.17 -11.12 7.98
N PHE A 213 15.21 -10.79 7.11
CA PHE A 213 14.26 -11.75 6.57
C PHE A 213 14.95 -12.83 5.75
N CYS A 214 15.86 -12.44 4.84
CA CYS A 214 16.58 -13.36 3.97
C CYS A 214 17.45 -14.34 4.78
N LYS A 215 18.16 -13.86 5.80
CA LYS A 215 18.95 -14.72 6.69
C LYS A 215 18.10 -15.69 7.51
N ARG A 216 16.90 -15.27 7.91
CA ARG A 216 16.03 -16.07 8.77
C ARG A 216 15.25 -17.14 8.01
N PHE A 217 14.79 -16.83 6.80
CA PHE A 217 13.87 -17.69 6.06
C PHE A 217 14.44 -18.22 4.74
N ALA A 218 15.59 -17.72 4.29
CA ALA A 218 16.26 -18.12 3.05
C ALA A 218 15.30 -18.28 1.86
N PRO A 219 14.46 -17.26 1.55
CA PRO A 219 13.60 -17.33 0.38
C PRO A 219 14.45 -17.40 -0.88
N LYS A 220 13.94 -18.06 -1.93
CA LYS A 220 14.65 -18.12 -3.23
C LYS A 220 14.75 -16.75 -3.90
N LEU A 221 13.73 -15.91 -3.68
CA LEU A 221 13.53 -14.64 -4.36
C LEU A 221 13.16 -13.56 -3.34
N ALA A 222 13.64 -12.35 -3.57
CA ALA A 222 13.25 -11.15 -2.84
C ALA A 222 13.23 -9.95 -3.78
N PHE A 223 12.45 -8.94 -3.42
CA PHE A 223 12.31 -7.71 -4.19
C PHE A 223 12.59 -6.49 -3.33
N LYS A 224 13.25 -5.51 -3.93
CA LYS A 224 13.42 -4.17 -3.40
C LYS A 224 12.92 -3.18 -4.44
N THR A 225 11.84 -2.47 -4.14
CA THR A 225 11.30 -1.45 -5.03
C THR A 225 11.88 -0.07 -4.67
N SER A 226 12.28 0.72 -5.67
CA SER A 226 12.84 2.05 -5.43
C SER A 226 12.72 2.97 -6.66
N LEU A 227 13.35 4.16 -6.61
CA LEU A 227 13.51 5.03 -7.78
C LEU A 227 14.74 4.68 -8.65
N LYS A 228 15.57 3.71 -8.21
CA LYS A 228 16.76 3.27 -8.96
C LYS A 228 16.39 2.38 -10.13
N ASN A 229 17.33 2.21 -11.07
CA ASN A 229 17.19 1.32 -12.21
C ASN A 229 17.06 -0.15 -11.79
N VAL A 230 16.58 -0.97 -12.73
CA VAL A 230 16.55 -2.42 -12.58
C VAL A 230 17.96 -2.94 -12.33
N GLY A 231 18.08 -3.88 -11.41
CA GLY A 231 19.30 -4.65 -11.19
C GLY A 231 19.02 -5.81 -10.24
N ASP A 232 20.03 -6.63 -10.02
CA ASP A 232 19.94 -7.77 -9.14
C ASP A 232 21.24 -7.94 -8.32
N ASN A 233 21.11 -8.64 -7.20
CA ASN A 233 22.23 -9.06 -6.39
C ASN A 233 21.88 -10.32 -5.61
N GLN A 234 22.89 -10.95 -5.00
CA GLN A 234 22.69 -12.06 -4.06
C GLN A 234 22.74 -11.53 -2.61
N ASP A 235 21.84 -12.00 -1.75
CA ASP A 235 21.96 -11.91 -0.28
C ASP A 235 21.93 -13.34 0.29
N GLY A 236 23.11 -13.90 0.54
CA GLY A 236 23.25 -15.34 0.81
C GLY A 236 22.83 -16.18 -0.39
N ALA A 237 21.80 -17.02 -0.21
CA ALA A 237 21.22 -17.85 -1.28
C ALA A 237 19.98 -17.22 -1.94
N THR A 238 19.62 -15.98 -1.56
CA THR A 238 18.45 -15.28 -2.06
C THR A 238 18.83 -14.36 -3.22
N LEU A 239 18.18 -14.54 -4.38
CA LEU A 239 18.24 -13.58 -5.48
C LEU A 239 17.36 -12.37 -5.15
N VAL A 240 17.97 -11.19 -5.06
CA VAL A 240 17.28 -9.93 -4.76
C VAL A 240 17.18 -9.09 -6.02
N TRP A 241 15.97 -8.88 -6.53
CA TRP A 241 15.71 -7.93 -7.61
C TRP A 241 15.49 -6.53 -7.06
N SER A 242 16.26 -5.57 -7.56
CA SER A 242 15.95 -4.14 -7.42
C SER A 242 15.07 -3.73 -8.60
N LEU A 243 13.79 -3.40 -8.34
CA LEU A 243 12.85 -2.97 -9.36
C LEU A 243 12.51 -1.49 -9.18
N PRO A 244 12.52 -0.68 -10.25
CA PRO A 244 11.94 0.65 -10.19
C PRO A 244 10.44 0.56 -9.84
N LEU A 245 9.92 1.48 -9.03
CA LEU A 245 8.49 1.54 -8.66
C LEU A 245 7.57 1.55 -9.91
N TYR A 246 7.98 2.26 -10.97
CA TYR A 246 7.22 2.31 -12.22
C TYR A 246 7.20 0.99 -13.01
N ALA A 247 8.11 0.05 -12.69
CA ALA A 247 8.20 -1.26 -13.35
C ALA A 247 7.50 -2.37 -12.56
N LEU A 248 6.88 -2.05 -11.41
CA LEU A 248 6.26 -3.03 -10.52
C LEU A 248 5.10 -3.81 -11.18
N PHE A 249 4.47 -3.26 -12.21
CA PHE A 249 3.46 -3.97 -13.00
C PHE A 249 3.99 -5.24 -13.71
N ARG A 250 5.31 -5.43 -13.74
CA ARG A 250 5.99 -6.61 -14.28
C ARG A 250 6.43 -7.60 -13.22
N LEU A 251 6.07 -7.41 -11.95
CA LEU A 251 6.53 -8.26 -10.83
C LEU A 251 6.38 -9.75 -11.14
N ASN A 252 5.21 -10.14 -11.68
CA ASN A 252 4.89 -11.52 -11.98
C ASN A 252 5.84 -12.14 -13.03
N ASP A 253 6.37 -11.35 -13.96
CA ASP A 253 7.36 -11.82 -14.94
C ASP A 253 8.62 -12.32 -14.22
N TYR A 254 9.11 -11.55 -13.23
CA TYR A 254 10.31 -11.89 -12.45
C TYR A 254 10.09 -13.05 -11.47
N VAL A 255 8.87 -13.23 -10.97
CA VAL A 255 8.53 -14.41 -10.17
C VAL A 255 8.55 -15.67 -11.05
N ARG A 256 7.97 -15.58 -12.26
CA ARG A 256 7.89 -16.71 -13.19
C ARG A 256 9.23 -17.14 -13.77
N THR A 257 10.23 -16.26 -13.88
CA THR A 257 11.57 -16.69 -14.30
C THR A 257 12.20 -17.74 -13.39
N GLN A 258 11.70 -17.90 -12.14
CA GLN A 258 12.16 -18.94 -11.21
C GLN A 258 11.64 -20.35 -11.55
N TRP A 259 10.67 -20.48 -12.45
CA TRP A 259 10.11 -21.76 -12.86
C TRP A 259 10.89 -22.40 -14.03
N GLY A 260 11.85 -21.69 -14.62
CA GLY A 260 12.42 -22.06 -15.92
C GLY A 260 11.40 -21.82 -17.05
N PRO A 261 11.72 -22.19 -18.31
CA PRO A 261 10.68 -22.27 -19.34
C PRO A 261 9.62 -23.26 -18.85
N LEU A 262 8.37 -22.77 -18.72
CA LEU A 262 7.21 -23.59 -18.39
C LEU A 262 7.20 -24.81 -19.32
N ALA A 263 7.33 -26.01 -18.75
CA ALA A 263 7.20 -27.28 -19.47
C ALA A 263 5.74 -27.55 -19.82
#